data_AF-A0A817M1F5-F1
#
_entry.id   AF-A0A817M1F5-F1
#
_cell.length_a   1.000
_cell.length_b   1.000
_cell.length_c   1.000
_cell.angle_alpha   90.00
_cell.angle_beta   90.00
_cell.angle_gamma   90.00
#
_symmetry.space_group_name_H-M   'P 1'
#
loop_
_entity.id
_entity.type
_entity.pdbx_description
1 polymer ?
#
loop_
_entity_poly.entity_id
_entity_poly.type
_entity_poly.pdbx_seq_one_letter_code
_entity_poly.pdbx_strand_id
1 'polypeptide(L)'
;HWKTNDRIMYSMAMRLYVEPINDNPQLGSILFGPIVLGGLTTKSKTIQRDMNLIRTLYSTVHEPIQFEATALDNSTFRLLPLYEIVNETYTVYFPLS
;
A
#
# COMPACT_ATOMS: atom_id res chain seq x y z
N HIS A 1 -31.63 3.31 22.80
CA HIS A 1 -30.85 2.87 23.98
C HIS A 1 -30.27 1.50 23.70
N TRP A 2 -28.93 1.38 23.68
CA TRP A 2 -28.23 0.10 23.63
C TRP A 2 -28.58 -0.75 24.86
N LYS A 3 -28.70 -2.07 24.70
CA LYS A 3 -29.04 -3.04 25.75
C LYS A 3 -27.91 -4.05 25.94
N THR A 4 -27.97 -4.76 27.07
CA THR A 4 -27.08 -5.88 27.36
C THR A 4 -27.09 -6.87 26.20
N ASN A 5 -25.91 -7.24 25.71
CA ASN A 5 -25.65 -8.13 24.57
C ASN A 5 -25.91 -7.57 23.16
N ASP A 6 -26.16 -6.27 23.00
CA ASP A 6 -26.14 -5.67 21.67
C ASP A 6 -24.73 -5.81 21.06
N ARG A 7 -24.67 -6.25 19.80
CA ARG A 7 -23.42 -6.35 19.02
C ARG A 7 -23.54 -5.50 17.77
N ILE A 8 -22.55 -4.66 17.54
CA ILE A 8 -22.38 -3.91 16.30
C ILE A 8 -21.24 -4.56 15.54
N MET A 9 -21.53 -5.00 14.32
CA MET A 9 -20.51 -5.43 13.37
C MET A 9 -20.50 -4.44 12.22
N TYR A 10 -19.33 -3.91 11.92
CA TYR A 10 -19.11 -3.13 10.71
C TYR A 10 -17.83 -3.63 10.04
N SER A 11 -17.75 -3.47 8.72
CA SER A 11 -16.55 -3.70 7.94
C SER A 11 -16.11 -2.40 7.30
N MET A 12 -14.80 -2.16 7.26
CA MET A 12 -14.22 -1.09 6.45
C MET A 12 -13.73 -1.68 5.14
N ALA A 13 -14.16 -1.08 4.04
CA ALA A 13 -13.68 -1.44 2.72
C ALA A 13 -12.25 -0.89 2.52
N MET A 14 -11.25 -1.70 2.85
CA MET A 14 -9.85 -1.39 2.57
C MET A 14 -9.57 -1.60 1.07
N ARG A 15 -8.90 -0.65 0.43
CA ARG A 15 -8.55 -0.70 -1.00
C ARG A 15 -7.17 -0.14 -1.24
N LEU A 16 -6.53 -0.61 -2.31
CA LEU A 16 -5.31 0.01 -2.83
C LEU A 16 -5.66 1.31 -3.57
N TYR A 17 -4.90 2.36 -3.32
CA TYR A 17 -4.95 3.61 -4.08
C TYR A 17 -3.61 4.34 -3.98
N VAL A 18 -3.41 5.31 -4.87
CA VAL A 18 -2.29 6.24 -4.80
C VAL A 18 -2.78 7.60 -4.32
N GLU A 19 -2.06 8.16 -3.36
CA GLU A 19 -2.22 9.55 -2.92
C GLU A 19 -1.03 10.37 -3.41
N PRO A 20 -1.22 11.34 -4.32
CA PRO A 20 -0.16 12.25 -4.73
C PRO A 20 0.28 13.17 -3.58
N ILE A 21 1.52 13.64 -3.60
CA ILE A 21 1.95 14.68 -2.63
C ILE A 21 1.42 16.05 -3.04
N ASN A 22 1.20 16.92 -2.03
CA ASN A 22 0.48 18.19 -2.19
C ASN A 22 1.15 19.17 -3.17
N ASP A 23 2.48 19.18 -3.24
CA ASP A 23 3.28 20.12 -4.01
C ASP A 23 3.74 19.56 -5.38
N ASN A 24 3.76 18.23 -5.55
CA ASN A 24 4.13 17.58 -6.80
C ASN A 24 3.21 16.40 -7.12
N PRO A 25 2.16 16.60 -7.94
CA PRO A 25 1.22 15.54 -8.34
C PRO A 25 1.82 14.41 -9.18
N GLN A 26 3.09 14.52 -9.60
CA GLN A 26 3.82 13.44 -10.28
C GLN A 26 4.56 12.51 -9.32
N LEU A 27 4.50 12.76 -8.01
CA LEU A 27 5.03 11.89 -6.98
C LEU A 27 3.89 11.49 -6.04
N GLY A 28 3.81 10.23 -5.65
CA GLY A 28 2.75 9.76 -4.76
C GLY A 28 3.12 8.53 -3.96
N SER A 29 2.32 8.25 -2.94
CA SER A 29 2.44 7.07 -2.10
C SER A 29 1.33 6.07 -2.41
N ILE A 30 1.61 4.78 -2.23
CA ILE A 30 0.62 3.71 -2.38
C ILE A 30 0.08 3.39 -0.98
N LEU A 31 -1.24 3.35 -0.83
CA LEU A 31 -1.91 3.07 0.42
C LEU A 31 -2.87 1.89 0.30
N PHE A 32 -3.03 1.15 1.40
CA PHE A 32 -4.11 0.19 1.58
C PHE A 32 -5.04 0.66 2.70
N GLY A 33 -6.18 1.24 2.33
CA GLY A 33 -7.00 2.00 3.29
C GLY A 33 -6.17 3.17 3.87
N PRO A 34 -6.11 3.35 5.20
CA PRO A 34 -5.30 4.41 5.80
C PRO A 34 -3.81 4.05 5.92
N ILE A 35 -3.41 2.84 5.53
CA ILE A 35 -2.05 2.33 5.77
C ILE A 35 -1.15 2.71 4.59
N VAL A 36 -0.07 3.44 4.88
CA VAL A 36 1.00 3.74 3.92
C VAL A 36 1.84 2.49 3.67
N LEU A 37 2.13 2.20 2.40
CA LEU A 37 3.00 1.08 2.00
C LEU A 37 4.39 1.58 1.60
N GLY A 38 5.43 0.94 2.12
CA GLY A 38 6.81 1.13 1.68
C GLY A 38 7.20 0.07 0.65
N GLY A 39 7.84 0.51 -0.43
CA GLY A 39 8.40 -0.36 -1.46
C GLY A 39 9.83 -0.77 -1.12
N LEU A 40 10.06 -2.07 -0.99
CA LEU A 40 11.39 -2.65 -0.79
C LEU A 40 12.16 -2.62 -2.11
N THR A 41 12.83 -1.51 -2.37
CA THR A 41 13.65 -1.32 -3.56
C THR A 41 14.73 -0.28 -3.31
N THR A 42 15.89 -0.47 -3.93
CA THR A 42 17.03 0.47 -3.89
C THR A 42 17.11 1.35 -5.12
N LYS A 43 16.21 1.14 -6.09
CA LYS A 43 16.18 1.87 -7.37
C LYS A 43 14.89 2.68 -7.46
N SER A 44 14.94 3.82 -8.15
CA SER A 44 13.73 4.55 -8.49
C SER A 44 12.81 3.68 -9.34
N LYS A 45 11.52 3.67 -8.99
CA LYS A 45 10.48 2.90 -9.69
C LYS A 45 9.30 3.81 -10.00
N THR A 46 9.04 4.01 -11.29
CA THR A 46 7.82 4.69 -11.74
C THR A 46 6.66 3.70 -11.70
N ILE A 47 5.56 4.10 -11.06
CA ILE A 47 4.35 3.28 -10.94
C ILE A 47 3.22 3.88 -11.79
N GLN A 48 2.33 3.02 -12.26
CA GLN A 48 1.07 3.46 -12.86
C GLN A 48 0.08 3.85 -11.76
N ARG A 49 -0.76 4.84 -12.03
CA ARG A 49 -1.88 5.20 -11.14
C ARG A 49 -2.98 4.14 -11.11
N ASP A 50 -3.04 3.29 -12.13
CA ASP A 50 -3.92 2.11 -12.13
C ASP A 50 -3.33 1.02 -11.22
N MET A 51 -4.09 0.65 -10.19
CA MET A 51 -3.69 -0.33 -9.18
C MET A 51 -3.79 -1.78 -9.66
N ASN A 52 -4.27 -2.03 -10.89
CA ASN A 52 -4.37 -3.38 -11.47
C ASN A 52 -3.01 -4.11 -11.59
N LEU A 53 -1.90 -3.37 -11.57
CA LEU A 53 -0.54 -3.92 -11.59
C LEU A 53 0.03 -4.27 -10.21
N ILE A 54 -0.77 -4.07 -9.16
CA ILE A 54 -0.42 -4.42 -7.79
C ILE A 54 -1.28 -5.62 -7.39
N ARG A 55 -0.64 -6.74 -7.11
CA ARG A 55 -1.32 -7.95 -6.65
C ARG A 55 -1.09 -8.19 -5.17
N THR A 56 -2.13 -8.63 -4.47
CA THR A 56 -2.02 -9.12 -3.10
C THR A 56 -1.25 -10.43 -3.08
N LEU A 57 -0.20 -10.52 -2.27
CA LEU A 57 0.54 -11.76 -2.09
C LEU A 57 -0.10 -12.64 -1.01
N TYR A 58 -0.41 -12.06 0.15
CA TYR A 58 -1.08 -12.73 1.27
C TYR A 58 -1.57 -11.73 2.33
N SER A 59 -2.61 -12.13 3.07
CA SER A 59 -3.09 -11.47 4.29
C SER A 59 -3.66 -12.56 5.18
N THR A 60 -3.11 -12.76 6.37
CA THR A 60 -3.72 -13.64 7.39
C THR A 60 -4.17 -12.80 8.57
N VAL A 61 -4.93 -13.38 9.50
CA VAL A 61 -5.36 -12.67 10.73
C VAL A 61 -4.16 -12.20 11.56
N HIS A 62 -3.01 -12.87 11.45
CA HIS A 62 -1.84 -12.64 12.28
C HIS A 62 -0.64 -12.04 11.54
N GLU A 63 -0.69 -11.99 10.21
CA GLU A 63 0.38 -11.39 9.41
C GLU A 63 -0.11 -10.14 8.67
N PRO A 64 0.71 -9.08 8.66
CA PRO A 64 0.41 -7.87 7.92
C PRO A 64 0.24 -8.19 6.44
N ILE A 65 -0.74 -7.52 5.81
CA ILE A 65 -0.99 -7.68 4.38
C ILE A 65 0.24 -7.27 3.57
N GLN A 66 0.52 -8.02 2.50
CA GLN A 66 1.65 -7.73 1.62
C GLN A 66 1.23 -7.73 0.16
N PHE A 67 1.90 -6.90 -0.63
CA PHE A 67 1.62 -6.78 -2.05
C PHE A 67 2.90 -6.89 -2.89
N GLU A 68 2.73 -7.25 -4.15
CA GLU A 68 3.76 -7.11 -5.17
C GLU A 68 3.27 -6.11 -6.23
N ALA A 69 4.06 -5.08 -6.46
CA ALA A 69 3.80 -4.11 -7.51
C ALA A 69 4.70 -4.36 -8.72
N THR A 70 4.14 -4.16 -9.91
CA THR A 70 4.89 -4.10 -11.17
C THR A 70 5.12 -2.64 -11.55
N ALA A 71 6.38 -2.23 -11.69
CA ALA A 71 6.75 -0.91 -12.16
C ALA A 71 6.64 -0.80 -13.69
N LEU A 72 6.73 0.43 -14.22
CA LEU A 72 6.64 0.70 -15.66
C LEU A 72 7.75 0.02 -16.48
N ASP A 73 8.91 -0.25 -15.86
CA ASP A 73 10.03 -0.99 -16.45
C ASP A 73 9.84 -2.52 -16.42
N ASN A 74 8.63 -3.00 -16.08
CA ASN A 74 8.26 -4.41 -15.87
C ASN A 74 9.00 -5.13 -14.75
N SER A 75 9.78 -4.42 -13.92
CA SER A 75 10.34 -5.02 -12.72
C SER A 75 9.29 -5.09 -11.61
N THR A 76 9.45 -6.07 -10.72
CA THR A 76 8.56 -6.24 -9.57
C THR A 76 9.27 -5.91 -8.27
N PHE A 77 8.52 -5.46 -7.27
CA PHE A 77 9.01 -5.19 -5.93
C PHE A 77 7.91 -5.39 -4.89
N ARG A 78 8.32 -5.67 -3.65
CA ARG A 78 7.39 -5.90 -2.53
C ARG A 78 6.96 -4.58 -1.92
N LEU A 79 5.69 -4.52 -1.55
CA LEU A 79 5.09 -3.46 -0.75
C LEU A 79 4.66 -4.04 0.59
N LEU A 80 5.11 -3.40 1.65
CA LEU A 80 4.79 -3.74 3.04
C LEU A 80 4.16 -2.53 3.73
N PRO A 81 3.28 -2.72 4.72
CA PRO A 81 2.92 -1.64 5.63
C PRO A 81 4.18 -1.00 6.18
N LEU A 82 4.27 0.34 6.09
CA LEU A 82 5.50 1.07 6.43
C LEU A 82 6.00 0.75 7.85
N TYR A 83 5.08 0.50 8.80
CA TYR A 83 5.41 0.18 10.18
C TYR A 83 6.03 -1.22 10.39
N GLU A 84 6.01 -2.09 9.38
CA GLU A 84 6.63 -3.43 9.42
C GLU A 84 8.06 -3.44 8.88
N ILE A 85 8.48 -2.37 8.20
CA ILE A 85 9.80 -2.32 7.55
C ILE A 85 10.87 -2.00 8.60
N VAL A 86 11.73 -2.97 8.89
CA VAL A 86 12.81 -2.85 9.87
C VAL A 86 14.14 -3.23 9.24
N ASN A 87 15.15 -2.36 9.36
CA ASN A 87 16.52 -2.59 8.85
C ASN A 87 16.62 -2.88 7.33
N GLU A 88 15.65 -2.43 6.53
CA GLU A 88 15.67 -2.53 5.08
C GLU A 88 15.67 -1.15 4.42
N THR A 89 16.24 -1.05 3.21
CA THR A 89 16.10 0.15 2.39
C THR A 89 14.75 0.14 1.70
N TYR A 90 14.00 1.24 1.83
CA TYR A 90 12.67 1.37 1.25
C TYR A 90 12.44 2.76 0.65
N THR A 91 11.43 2.88 -0.19
CA THR A 91 10.85 4.17 -0.61
C THR A 91 9.36 4.20 -0.32
N VAL A 92 8.85 5.38 0.03
CA VAL A 92 7.41 5.63 0.27
C VAL A 92 6.77 6.38 -0.90
N TYR A 93 7.59 7.12 -1.64
CA TYR A 93 7.15 8.00 -2.71
C TYR A 93 7.71 7.52 -4.04
N PHE A 94 6.83 7.41 -5.03
CA PHE A 94 7.11 6.90 -6.35
C PHE A 94 6.75 7.93 -7.40
N PRO A 95 7.57 8.11 -8.45
CA PRO A 95 7.14 8.80 -9.66
C PRO A 95 5.90 8.13 -10.24
N LEU A 96 4.94 8.93 -10.68
CA LEU A 96 3.64 8.47 -11.19
C LEU A 96 3.55 8.69 -12.70
N SER A 97 3.26 7.63 -13.44
CA SER A 97 2.94 7.69 -14.87
C SER A 97 1.45 7.73 -15.16
#